data_AF-A0AAD7DBF7-F1
#
_entry.id   AF-A0AAD7DBF7-F1
#
_cell.length_a   1.000
_cell.length_b   1.000
_cell.length_c   1.000
_cell.angle_alpha   90.00
_cell.angle_beta   90.00
_cell.angle_gamma   90.00
#
_symmetry.space_group_name_H-M   'P 1'
#
loop_
_entity.id
_entity.type
_entity.pdbx_description
1 polymer ?
#
loop_
_entity_poly.entity_id
_entity_poly.type
_entity_poly.pdbx_seq_one_letter_code
_entity_poly.pdbx_strand_id
1 'polypeptide(L)' 'MVIRDVKTRWNYTEAMITRGLLLRKAIDQWVFDREELRPLLLTTDEWKMLESLGKILKVR' A
#
# COMPACT_ATOMS: atom_id res chain seq x y z
N MET A 1 27.23 8.04 -4.70
CA MET A 1 26.11 8.72 -5.37
C MET A 1 24.92 8.69 -4.41
N VAL A 2 24.56 9.82 -3.81
CA VAL A 2 23.43 9.88 -2.87
C VAL A 2 22.18 10.01 -3.71
N ILE A 3 21.33 8.97 -3.75
CA ILE A 3 20.04 9.07 -4.43
C ILE A 3 19.24 10.12 -3.65
N ARG A 4 19.06 11.30 -4.27
CA ARG A 4 18.23 12.35 -3.69
C ARG A 4 16.78 11.91 -3.79
N ASP A 5 16.06 12.02 -2.68
CA ASP A 5 14.66 11.63 -2.60
C ASP A 5 13.85 12.40 -3.65
N VAL A 6 13.11 11.67 -4.49
CA VAL A 6 12.30 12.29 -5.55
C VAL A 6 10.99 12.70 -4.91
N LYS A 7 10.96 13.98 -4.47
CA LYS A 7 9.91 14.67 -3.72
C LYS A 7 8.46 14.39 -4.16
N THR A 8 8.23 13.92 -5.39
CA THR A 8 6.88 13.60 -5.90
C THR A 8 6.65 12.10 -6.08
N ARG A 9 7.64 11.31 -6.51
CA ARG A 9 7.40 9.88 -6.83
C ARG A 9 7.15 9.02 -5.59
N TRP A 10 7.91 9.25 -4.53
CA TRP A 10 7.84 8.40 -3.34
C TRP A 10 6.71 8.83 -2.40
N ASN A 11 6.30 10.10 -2.48
CA ASN A 11 5.14 10.63 -1.77
C ASN A 11 3.82 10.04 -2.28
N TYR A 12 3.69 9.75 -3.58
CA TYR A 12 2.49 9.07 -4.09
C TYR A 12 2.40 7.62 -3.61
N THR A 13 3.53 6.91 -3.54
CA THR A 13 3.57 5.55 -3.01
C THR A 13 3.22 5.52 -1.52
N GLU A 14 3.79 6.44 -0.72
CA GLU A 14 3.43 6.58 0.69
C GLU A 14 1.94 6.90 0.86
N ALA A 15 1.41 7.88 0.12
CA ALA A 15 0.00 8.25 0.20
C ALA A 15 -0.92 7.10 -0.23
N MET A 16 -0.53 6.32 -1.25
CA MET A 16 -1.28 5.14 -1.70
C MET A 16 -1.29 4.05 -0.64
N ILE A 17 -0.14 3.77 -0.01
CA ILE A 17 -0.03 2.80 1.09
C ILE A 17 -0.90 3.25 2.27
N THR A 18 -0.76 4.51 2.70
CA THR A 18 -1.53 5.07 3.81
C THR A 18 -3.04 4.98 3.55
N ARG A 19 -3.48 5.30 2.33
CA ARG A 19 -4.90 5.19 1.93
C ARG A 19 -5.37 3.75 1.81
N GLY A 20 -4.53 2.85 1.26
CA GLY A 20 -4.81 1.43 1.16
C GLY A 20 -4.98 0.78 2.53
N LEU A 21 -4.10 1.09 3.49
CA LEU A 21 -4.20 0.62 4.88
C LEU A 21 -5.47 1.12 5.58
N LEU A 22 -5.83 2.39 5.38
CA LEU A 22 -7.07 2.96 5.91
C LEU A 22 -8.31 2.22 5.37
N LEU A 23 -8.28 1.85 4.09
CA LEU A 23 -9.40 1.23 3.39
C LEU A 23 -9.33 -0.29 3.35
N ARG A 24 -8.39 -0.93 4.07
CA ARG A 24 -8.10 -2.37 3.99
C ARG A 24 -9.35 -3.24 3.99
N LYS A 25 -10.24 -3.07 4.98
CA LYS A 25 -11.48 -3.87 5.09
C LYS A 25 -12.39 -3.72 3.86
N ALA A 26 -12.52 -2.50 3.34
CA ALA A 26 -13.36 -2.23 2.18
C ALA A 26 -12.73 -2.79 0.89
N ILE A 27 -11.40 -2.71 0.76
CA ILE A 27 -10.65 -3.30 -0.36
C ILE A 27 -10.77 -4.82 -0.33
N ASP A 28 -10.50 -5.46 0.80
CA ASP A 28 -10.58 -6.92 0.95
C ASP A 28 -11.99 -7.43 0.60
N GLN A 29 -13.04 -6.77 1.10
CA GLN A 29 -14.43 -7.11 0.77
C GLN A 29 -14.72 -6.92 -0.73
N TRP A 30 -14.34 -5.76 -1.29
CA TRP A 30 -14.59 -5.44 -2.70
C TRP A 30 -13.91 -6.41 -3.67
N VAL A 31 -12.67 -6.81 -3.35
CA VAL A 31 -11.90 -7.76 -4.15
C VAL A 31 -12.44 -9.18 -3.99
N PHE A 32 -12.89 -9.55 -2.79
CA PHE A 32 -13.49 -10.86 -2.55
C PHE A 32 -14.82 -11.06 -3.29
N ASP A 33 -15.66 -10.03 -3.32
CA ASP A 33 -16.98 -10.05 -3.96
C ASP A 33 -16.91 -10.12 -5.49
N ARG A 34 -15.76 -9.79 -6.09
CA ARG A 34 -15.53 -9.76 -7.54
C ARG A 34 -14.57 -10.87 -7.93
N GLU A 35 -15.10 -11.94 -8.52
CA GLU A 35 -14.32 -13.13 -8.88
C GLU A 35 -13.11 -12.79 -9.77
N GLU A 36 -13.28 -11.84 -10.70
CA GLU A 36 -12.22 -11.37 -11.59
C GLU A 36 -11.06 -10.66 -10.85
N LEU A 37 -11.31 -10.15 -9.64
CA LEU A 37 -10.31 -9.43 -8.85
C LEU A 37 -9.65 -10.30 -7.79
N ARG A 38 -10.17 -11.50 -7.47
CA ARG A 38 -9.60 -12.40 -6.46
C ARG A 38 -8.09 -12.66 -6.59
N PRO A 39 -7.47 -12.69 -7.78
CA PRO A 39 -6.01 -12.78 -7.88
C PRO A 39 -5.24 -11.60 -7.27
N LEU A 40 -5.91 -10.48 -7.00
CA LEU A 40 -5.35 -9.26 -6.39
C LEU A 40 -5.57 -9.19 -4.87
N LEU A 41 -6.17 -10.22 -4.26
CA LEU A 41 -6.39 -10.26 -2.82
C LEU A 41 -5.04 -10.37 -2.11
N LEU A 42 -4.76 -9.39 -1.25
CA LEU A 42 -3.54 -9.39 -0.47
C LEU A 42 -3.68 -10.30 0.74
N THR A 43 -2.66 -11.12 0.97
CA THR A 43 -2.50 -11.90 2.18
C THR A 43 -2.26 -11.01 3.39
N THR A 44 -2.46 -11.57 4.59
CA THR A 44 -2.16 -10.87 5.85
C THR A 44 -0.71 -10.41 5.92
N ASP A 45 0.24 -11.19 5.38
CA ASP A 45 1.65 -10.85 5.44
C ASP A 45 2.04 -9.79 4.40
N GLU A 46 1.40 -9.75 3.23
CA GLU A 46 1.55 -8.64 2.29
C GLU A 46 1.01 -7.33 2.86
N TRP A 47 -0.12 -7.36 3.58
CA TRP A 47 -0.61 -6.20 4.31
C TRP A 47 0.39 -5.71 5.38
N LYS A 48 0.99 -6.61 6.16
CA LYS A 48 2.05 -6.25 7.13
C LYS A 48 3.30 -5.70 6.45
N MET A 49 3.65 -6.22 5.27
CA MET A 49 4.75 -5.70 4.48
C MET A 49 4.46 -4.27 4.04
N LEU A 50 3.23 -3.97 3.58
CA LEU A 50 2.81 -2.60 3.24
C LEU A 50 2.88 -1.65 4.45
N GLU A 51 2.46 -2.10 5.63
CA GLU A 51 2.61 -1.31 6.87
C GLU A 51 4.08 -0.99 7.18
N SER A 52 4.98 -1.95 6.95
CA SER A 52 6.41 -1.78 7.18
C SER A 52 7.03 -0.83 6.16
N LEU A 53 6.68 -0.98 4.88
CA LEU A 53 7.11 -0.10 3.80
C LEU A 53 6.60 1.33 4.00
N GLY A 54 5.35 1.51 4.41
CA GLY A 54 4.78 2.83 4.71
C GLY A 54 5.56 3.57 5.80
N LYS A 55 6.04 2.86 6.84
CA LYS A 55 6.89 3.45 7.88
C LYS A 55 8.26 3.89 7.36
N ILE A 56 8.85 3.14 6.43
CA ILE A 56 10.15 3.46 5.82
C ILE A 56 10.03 4.66 4.88
N LEU A 57 8.95 4.71 4.10
CA LEU A 57 8.70 5.77 3.12
C LEU A 57 8.20 7.07 3.74
N LYS A 58 7.78 7.06 5.01
CA LYS A 58 7.32 8.26 5.72
C LYS A 58 8.50 9.17 6.05
N VAL A 59 8.76 10.12 5.16
CA VAL A 59 9.76 11.19 5.36
C VAL A 59 9.10 12.35 6.13
N ARG A 60 9.78 12.83 7.19
CA ARG A 60 9.34 13.95 8.04
C ARG A 60 9.51 15.30 7.37
#